data_AF-A0A832BR04-F1
#
_entry.id   AF-A0A832BR04-F1
#
_cell.length_a   1.000
_cell.length_b   1.000
_cell.length_c   1.000
_cell.angle_alpha   90.00
_cell.angle_beta   90.00
_cell.angle_gamma   90.00
#
_symmetry.space_group_name_H-M   'P 1'
#
loop_
_entity.id
_entity.type
_entity.pdbx_description
1 polymer ?
#
loop_
_entity_poly.entity_id
_entity_poly.type
_entity_poly.pdbx_seq_one_letter_code
_entity_poly.pdbx_strand_id
1 'polypeptide(L)'
;MSLKEMLKEKLSEEELKVLRRSFEIIGNIAILEIPDEIIERKDLIVQAILKRHKNVKTILRKVGEVGGIYRVASYEMIYGEETETIAKEHGCRFLVDPTKVYFSSRLSTERERVARLVKEGERVLVMFAGVGPFAIVIAKLSKPREVIGVELNSTAVEYFRKNVKLNKLENVIVIEGDVADVVPRLEGEFDRILMPAPYSAESFVHLLRGKVKRGGFVHYYTFESENCEEQLTKKVEEIFLKNGIVAKAFFMRKCGSFAPYVNRYVVDLQYLGEA
;
A
#
# COMPACT_ATOMS: atom_id res chain seq x y z
N MET A 1 3.25 12.21 19.52
CA MET A 1 2.26 13.20 19.98
C MET A 1 1.17 13.26 18.95
N SER A 2 -0.08 12.96 19.34
CA SER A 2 -1.23 12.98 18.43
C SER A 2 -1.66 14.40 18.10
N LEU A 3 -2.45 14.58 17.03
CA LEU A 3 -2.98 15.91 16.68
C LEU A 3 -3.90 16.47 17.79
N LYS A 4 -4.66 15.60 18.46
CA LYS A 4 -5.46 15.98 19.64
C LYS A 4 -4.59 16.51 20.78
N GLU A 5 -3.47 15.86 21.07
CA GLU A 5 -2.54 16.34 22.11
C GLU A 5 -1.95 17.71 21.76
N MET A 6 -1.65 17.95 20.48
CA MET A 6 -1.11 19.24 20.01
C MET A 6 -2.10 20.40 20.14
N LEU A 7 -3.40 20.10 20.20
CA LEU A 7 -4.50 21.07 20.17
C LEU A 7 -5.36 21.07 21.44
N LYS A 8 -4.99 20.28 22.47
CA LYS A 8 -5.78 20.06 23.69
C LYS A 8 -6.16 21.34 24.43
N GLU A 9 -5.28 22.34 24.44
CA GLU A 9 -5.48 23.64 25.10
C GLU A 9 -6.06 24.71 24.18
N LYS A 10 -6.28 24.37 22.89
CA LYS A 10 -6.68 25.33 21.83
C LYS A 10 -8.06 25.03 21.24
N LEU A 11 -8.60 23.84 21.48
CA LEU A 11 -9.91 23.39 21.00
C LEU A 11 -10.80 23.00 22.18
N SER A 12 -12.12 23.16 22.01
CA SER A 12 -13.10 22.70 23.00
C SER A 12 -13.12 21.17 23.12
N GLU A 13 -13.76 20.63 24.16
CA GLU A 13 -13.89 19.18 24.31
C GLU A 13 -14.71 18.56 23.17
N GLU A 14 -15.72 19.26 22.66
CA GLU A 14 -16.54 18.84 21.52
C GLU A 14 -15.72 18.80 20.23
N GLU A 15 -14.94 19.85 19.96
CA GLU A 15 -14.04 19.93 18.80
C GLU A 15 -12.96 18.83 18.86
N LEU A 16 -12.40 18.59 20.05
CA LEU A 16 -11.43 17.53 20.28
C LEU A 16 -12.05 16.14 20.12
N LYS A 17 -13.35 15.93 20.39
CA LYS A 17 -14.02 14.63 20.19
C LYS A 17 -14.06 14.29 18.70
N VAL A 18 -14.48 15.22 17.85
CA VAL A 18 -14.65 15.00 16.40
C VAL A 18 -13.34 14.97 15.62
N LEU A 19 -12.30 15.67 16.09
CA LEU A 19 -11.00 15.67 15.43
C LEU A 19 -10.41 14.25 15.32
N ARG A 20 -9.84 13.88 14.16
CA ARG A 20 -9.12 12.60 14.06
C ARG A 20 -7.75 12.68 14.74
N ARG A 21 -7.38 11.65 15.51
CA ARG A 21 -6.11 11.61 16.27
C ARG A 21 -4.87 11.55 15.37
N SER A 22 -4.96 10.77 14.30
CA SER A 22 -3.83 10.41 13.45
C SER A 22 -3.92 11.08 12.10
N PHE A 23 -2.77 11.46 11.57
CA PHE A 23 -2.59 11.99 10.23
C PHE A 23 -1.41 11.28 9.57
N GLU A 24 -1.27 11.40 8.27
CA GLU A 24 -0.21 10.76 7.52
C GLU A 24 0.77 11.80 6.98
N ILE A 25 2.07 11.50 7.02
CA ILE A 25 3.08 12.30 6.35
C ILE A 25 3.69 11.46 5.23
N ILE A 26 3.73 12.04 4.04
CA ILE A 26 4.38 11.51 2.84
C ILE A 26 5.40 12.56 2.41
N GLY A 27 6.69 12.29 2.65
CA GLY A 27 7.76 13.26 2.37
C GLY A 27 7.58 14.58 3.14
N ASN A 28 7.31 15.66 2.42
CA ASN A 28 7.03 16.99 2.97
C ASN A 28 5.54 17.35 2.95
N ILE A 29 4.64 16.40 2.69
CA ILE A 29 3.20 16.60 2.62
C ILE A 29 2.55 15.94 3.83
N ALA A 30 1.73 16.68 4.58
CA ALA A 30 0.86 16.14 5.61
C ALA A 30 -0.56 15.97 5.08
N ILE A 31 -1.18 14.81 5.33
CA ILE A 31 -2.54 14.49 4.93
C ILE A 31 -3.40 14.32 6.18
N LEU A 32 -4.45 15.11 6.29
CA LEU A 32 -5.35 15.21 7.44
C LEU A 32 -6.77 14.84 7.03
N GLU A 33 -7.53 14.27 7.97
CA GLU A 33 -9.00 14.20 7.87
C GLU A 33 -9.56 15.21 8.88
N ILE A 34 -10.00 16.36 8.36
CA ILE A 34 -10.61 17.44 9.15
C ILE A 34 -12.12 17.41 8.86
N PRO A 35 -12.96 17.07 9.84
CA PRO A 35 -14.42 17.15 9.71
C PRO A 35 -14.89 18.57 9.38
N ASP A 36 -15.99 18.70 8.63
CA ASP A 36 -16.55 20.01 8.25
C ASP A 36 -16.90 20.86 9.48
N GLU A 37 -17.31 20.24 10.59
CA GLU A 37 -17.70 20.90 11.84
C GLU A 37 -16.57 21.72 12.48
N ILE A 38 -15.30 21.42 12.13
CA ILE A 38 -14.13 22.10 12.70
C ILE A 38 -13.23 22.73 11.63
N ILE A 39 -13.71 22.88 10.39
CA ILE A 39 -12.90 23.45 9.30
C ILE A 39 -12.49 24.89 9.58
N GLU A 40 -13.30 25.65 10.33
CA GLU A 40 -12.99 27.02 10.78
C GLU A 40 -11.75 27.09 11.69
N ARG A 41 -11.30 25.94 12.21
CA ARG A 41 -10.06 25.83 13.01
C ARG A 41 -8.83 25.47 12.17
N LYS A 42 -8.94 25.47 10.84
CA LYS A 42 -7.85 25.05 9.93
C LYS A 42 -6.53 25.77 10.21
N ASP A 43 -6.54 27.07 10.49
CA ASP A 43 -5.31 27.84 10.70
C ASP A 43 -4.60 27.40 11.98
N LEU A 44 -5.35 27.10 13.04
CA LEU A 44 -4.79 26.55 14.28
C LEU A 44 -4.20 25.15 14.06
N ILE A 45 -4.88 24.31 13.26
CA ILE A 45 -4.41 22.97 12.91
C ILE A 45 -3.12 23.05 12.09
N VAL A 46 -3.10 23.90 11.05
CA VAL A 46 -1.94 24.16 10.18
C VAL A 46 -0.75 24.62 11.03
N GLN A 47 -0.93 25.63 11.88
CA GLN A 47 0.12 26.13 12.76
C GLN A 47 0.65 25.05 13.71
N ALA A 48 -0.22 24.20 14.26
CA ALA A 48 0.19 23.10 15.13
C ALA A 48 1.09 22.10 14.37
N ILE A 49 0.67 21.68 13.17
CA ILE A 49 1.44 20.78 12.30
C ILE A 49 2.81 21.38 11.96
N LEU A 50 2.86 22.64 11.48
CA LEU A 50 4.11 23.31 11.10
C LEU A 50 5.02 23.60 12.31
N LYS A 51 4.46 23.81 13.50
CA LYS A 51 5.25 23.94 14.73
C LYS A 51 6.00 22.65 15.04
N ARG A 52 5.36 21.49 14.85
CA ARG A 52 5.90 20.17 15.21
C ARG A 52 6.72 19.50 14.11
N HIS A 53 6.31 19.67 12.85
CA HIS A 53 6.85 19.00 11.67
C HIS A 53 7.43 20.03 10.71
N LYS A 54 8.65 20.47 10.99
CA LYS A 54 9.34 21.54 10.24
C LYS A 54 9.64 21.21 8.78
N ASN A 55 9.63 19.92 8.43
CA ASN A 55 9.82 19.46 7.06
C ASN A 55 8.54 19.52 6.21
N VAL A 56 7.37 19.74 6.82
CA VAL A 56 6.10 19.83 6.09
C VAL A 56 6.03 21.17 5.36
N LYS A 57 5.77 21.12 4.06
CA LYS A 57 5.59 22.27 3.17
C LYS A 57 4.17 22.39 2.62
N THR A 58 3.45 21.28 2.55
CA THR A 58 2.08 21.22 2.05
C THR A 58 1.21 20.44 3.02
N ILE A 59 -0.02 20.90 3.23
CA ILE A 59 -1.03 20.20 4.02
C ILE A 59 -2.28 20.01 3.16
N LEU A 60 -2.67 18.74 3.01
CA LEU A 60 -3.86 18.32 2.29
C LEU A 60 -4.90 17.84 3.31
N ARG A 61 -6.12 18.33 3.17
CA ARG A 61 -7.30 17.77 3.80
C ARG A 61 -7.91 16.74 2.86
N LYS A 62 -7.97 15.48 3.29
CA LYS A 62 -8.67 14.44 2.56
C LYS A 62 -10.17 14.68 2.68
N VAL A 63 -10.84 14.81 1.55
CA VAL A 63 -12.28 15.00 1.43
C VAL A 63 -12.88 13.80 0.70
N GLY A 64 -13.88 13.16 1.29
CA GLY A 64 -14.50 11.95 0.72
C GLY A 64 -13.67 10.66 0.88
N GLU A 65 -14.25 9.57 0.38
CA GLU A 65 -13.64 8.24 0.44
C GLU A 65 -12.64 8.01 -0.69
N VAL A 66 -11.71 7.07 -0.47
CA VAL A 66 -10.84 6.58 -1.54
C VAL A 66 -11.70 5.79 -2.52
N GLY A 67 -11.81 6.25 -3.76
CA GLY A 67 -12.76 5.71 -4.74
C GLY A 67 -12.17 5.37 -6.10
N GLY A 68 -13.00 4.77 -6.95
CA GLY A 68 -12.65 4.42 -8.34
C GLY A 68 -11.66 3.26 -8.48
N ILE A 69 -11.45 2.85 -9.74
CA ILE A 69 -10.53 1.75 -10.09
C ILE A 69 -9.07 2.06 -9.72
N TYR A 70 -8.70 3.34 -9.66
CA TYR A 70 -7.35 3.79 -9.35
C TYR A 70 -7.12 4.12 -7.86
N ARG A 71 -8.17 4.04 -7.03
CA ARG A 71 -8.10 4.28 -5.58
C ARG A 71 -7.43 5.62 -5.22
N VAL A 72 -7.76 6.67 -5.96
CA VAL A 72 -7.31 8.04 -5.67
C VAL A 72 -8.33 8.70 -4.75
N ALA A 73 -7.86 9.34 -3.68
CA ALA A 73 -8.74 10.11 -2.80
C ALA A 73 -8.87 11.56 -3.29
N SER A 74 -9.96 12.23 -2.95
CA SER A 74 -10.09 13.66 -3.20
C SER A 74 -9.43 14.46 -2.07
N TYR A 75 -8.77 15.55 -2.41
CA TYR A 75 -8.04 16.38 -1.46
C TYR A 75 -8.35 17.86 -1.68
N GLU A 76 -8.49 18.59 -0.57
CA GLU A 76 -8.49 20.05 -0.51
C GLU A 76 -7.12 20.49 0.02
N MET A 77 -6.43 21.38 -0.67
CA MET A 77 -5.18 21.95 -0.19
C MET A 77 -5.48 23.06 0.81
N ILE A 78 -5.02 22.91 2.06
CA ILE A 78 -5.25 23.89 3.13
C ILE A 78 -4.00 24.70 3.48
N TYR A 79 -2.82 24.28 3.02
CA TYR A 79 -1.56 25.00 3.14
C TYR A 79 -0.55 24.51 2.09
N GLY A 80 0.31 25.40 1.58
CA GLY A 80 1.33 25.09 0.58
C GLY A 80 0.83 25.25 -0.87
N GLU A 81 1.62 24.77 -1.82
CA GLU A 81 1.36 24.91 -3.26
C GLU A 81 1.70 23.65 -4.08
N GLU A 82 2.66 22.84 -3.61
CA GLU A 82 3.13 21.64 -4.34
C GLU A 82 2.54 20.34 -3.78
N THR A 83 2.09 19.45 -4.65
CA THR A 83 1.56 18.12 -4.28
C THR A 83 2.51 16.98 -4.62
N GLU A 84 3.57 17.21 -5.39
CA GLU A 84 4.59 16.19 -5.64
C GLU A 84 5.68 16.21 -4.56
N THR A 85 6.10 15.03 -4.11
CA THR A 85 7.06 14.89 -3.01
C THR A 85 7.90 13.63 -3.13
N ILE A 86 8.96 13.56 -2.32
CA ILE A 86 9.79 12.37 -2.16
C ILE A 86 9.58 11.77 -0.77
N ALA A 87 8.88 10.64 -0.71
CA ALA A 87 8.84 9.79 0.48
C ALA A 87 10.13 8.96 0.58
N LYS A 88 10.60 8.73 1.80
CA LYS A 88 11.79 7.91 2.09
C LYS A 88 11.41 6.80 3.06
N GLU A 89 11.80 5.59 2.73
CA GLU A 89 11.67 4.42 3.63
C GLU A 89 12.73 3.39 3.27
N HIS A 90 13.31 2.72 4.26
CA HIS A 90 14.23 1.59 4.06
C HIS A 90 15.37 1.85 3.06
N GLY A 91 15.93 3.07 3.08
CA GLY A 91 16.98 3.48 2.14
C GLY A 91 16.51 3.71 0.69
N CYS A 92 15.20 3.60 0.43
CA CYS A 92 14.56 3.86 -0.84
C CYS A 92 13.94 5.26 -0.88
N ARG A 93 13.79 5.81 -2.08
CA ARG A 93 13.13 7.10 -2.36
C ARG A 93 11.98 6.90 -3.33
N PHE A 94 10.83 7.50 -3.03
CA PHE A 94 9.62 7.41 -3.85
C PHE A 94 9.13 8.80 -4.19
N LEU A 95 9.31 9.22 -5.44
CA LEU A 95 8.60 10.33 -6.02
C LEU A 95 7.12 9.94 -6.14
N VAL A 96 6.25 10.76 -5.55
CA VAL A 96 4.80 10.52 -5.50
C VAL A 96 4.05 11.84 -5.47
N ASP A 97 2.86 11.84 -6.06
CA ASP A 97 1.86 12.89 -5.84
C ASP A 97 0.59 12.22 -5.29
N PRO A 98 0.30 12.35 -3.98
CA PRO A 98 -0.82 11.66 -3.37
C PRO A 98 -2.18 12.09 -3.92
N THR A 99 -2.26 13.21 -4.64
CA THR A 99 -3.50 13.65 -5.31
C THR A 99 -3.75 12.93 -6.64
N LYS A 100 -2.74 12.26 -7.19
CA LYS A 100 -2.81 11.58 -8.50
C LYS A 100 -2.70 10.06 -8.38
N VAL A 101 -1.99 9.57 -7.36
CA VAL A 101 -1.66 8.14 -7.22
C VAL A 101 -1.76 7.69 -5.77
N TYR A 102 -2.14 6.42 -5.58
CA TYR A 102 -2.17 5.84 -4.24
C TYR A 102 -0.76 5.56 -3.72
N PHE A 103 -0.45 6.10 -2.54
CA PHE A 103 0.71 5.72 -1.73
C PHE A 103 0.36 5.86 -0.26
N SER A 104 0.83 4.93 0.57
CA SER A 104 0.72 5.06 2.02
C SER A 104 2.02 4.69 2.72
N SER A 105 2.50 5.60 3.57
CA SER A 105 3.65 5.37 4.46
C SER A 105 3.33 4.39 5.58
N ARG A 106 2.03 4.16 5.88
CA ARG A 106 1.60 3.17 6.88
C ARG A 106 1.94 1.73 6.53
N LEU A 107 2.17 1.44 5.24
CA LEU A 107 2.59 0.11 4.75
C LEU A 107 4.10 -0.10 4.77
N SER A 108 4.88 0.87 5.28
CA SER A 108 6.35 0.82 5.23
C SER A 108 6.93 -0.42 5.90
N THR A 109 6.44 -0.77 7.09
CA THR A 109 6.92 -1.96 7.84
C THR A 109 6.53 -3.27 7.17
N GLU A 110 5.39 -3.31 6.47
CA GLU A 110 4.95 -4.48 5.72
C GLU A 110 5.81 -4.69 4.46
N ARG A 111 6.20 -3.61 3.78
CA ARG A 111 7.13 -3.68 2.64
C ARG A 111 8.50 -4.22 3.05
N GLU A 112 9.03 -3.76 4.18
CA GLU A 112 10.28 -4.29 4.74
C GLU A 112 10.15 -5.77 5.10
N ARG A 113 9.03 -6.16 5.75
CA ARG A 113 8.78 -7.55 6.12
C ARG A 113 8.82 -8.45 4.90
N VAL A 114 8.05 -8.15 3.85
CA VAL A 114 8.01 -8.99 2.66
C VAL A 114 9.36 -9.02 1.95
N ALA A 115 10.06 -7.88 1.87
CA ALA A 115 11.42 -7.86 1.34
C ALA A 115 12.34 -8.83 2.09
N ARG A 116 12.33 -8.84 3.42
CA ARG A 116 13.15 -9.77 4.22
C ARG A 116 12.80 -11.25 4.05
N LEU A 117 11.62 -11.58 3.52
CA LEU A 117 11.24 -12.96 3.19
C LEU A 117 11.75 -13.42 1.83
N VAL A 118 12.06 -12.49 0.93
CA VAL A 118 12.58 -12.80 -0.41
C VAL A 118 14.01 -13.30 -0.30
N LYS A 119 14.28 -14.47 -0.87
CA LYS A 119 15.62 -15.04 -0.98
C LYS A 119 16.34 -14.53 -2.23
N GLU A 120 17.68 -14.54 -2.16
CA GLU A 120 18.52 -14.19 -3.30
C GLU A 120 18.20 -15.09 -4.51
N GLY A 121 18.10 -14.47 -5.68
CA GLY A 121 17.79 -15.18 -6.93
C GLY A 121 16.30 -15.50 -7.15
N GLU A 122 15.40 -15.18 -6.22
CA GLU A 122 13.95 -15.33 -6.45
C GLU A 122 13.48 -14.47 -7.62
N ARG A 123 12.51 -15.00 -8.38
CA ARG A 123 11.73 -14.26 -9.37
C ARG A 123 10.40 -13.84 -8.74
N VAL A 124 10.16 -12.54 -8.65
CA VAL A 124 9.04 -11.99 -7.88
C VAL A 124 8.05 -11.25 -8.78
N LEU A 125 6.76 -11.51 -8.62
CA LEU A 125 5.68 -10.74 -9.24
C LEU A 125 4.98 -9.86 -8.19
N VAL A 126 4.81 -8.58 -8.50
CA VAL A 126 3.98 -7.64 -7.73
C VAL A 126 2.83 -7.20 -8.60
N MET A 127 1.64 -7.74 -8.35
CA MET A 127 0.41 -7.27 -8.98
C MET A 127 -0.02 -5.94 -8.35
N PHE A 128 -0.72 -5.07 -9.09
CA PHE A 128 -1.22 -3.79 -8.57
C PHE A 128 -0.12 -2.92 -7.94
N ALA A 129 0.99 -2.77 -8.66
CA ALA A 129 2.25 -2.29 -8.11
C ALA A 129 2.23 -0.80 -7.69
N GLY A 130 1.24 -0.01 -8.15
CA GLY A 130 1.18 1.43 -7.95
C GLY A 130 2.46 2.12 -8.40
N VAL A 131 2.99 3.01 -7.57
CA VAL A 131 4.29 3.68 -7.78
C VAL A 131 5.52 2.80 -7.51
N GLY A 132 5.30 1.49 -7.32
CA GLY A 132 6.33 0.47 -7.14
C GLY A 132 6.91 0.23 -5.75
N PRO A 133 6.27 0.60 -4.62
CA PRO A 133 6.97 0.60 -3.35
C PRO A 133 7.35 -0.80 -2.86
N PHE A 134 6.51 -1.82 -3.07
CA PHE A 134 6.91 -3.21 -2.78
C PHE A 134 8.06 -3.66 -3.68
N ALA A 135 7.93 -3.48 -4.99
CA ALA A 135 8.91 -3.96 -5.95
C ALA A 135 10.31 -3.36 -5.71
N ILE A 136 10.36 -2.06 -5.46
CA ILE A 136 11.61 -1.33 -5.21
C ILE A 136 12.24 -1.73 -3.88
N VAL A 137 11.47 -1.85 -2.80
CA VAL A 137 12.00 -2.26 -1.49
C VAL A 137 12.54 -3.70 -1.56
N ILE A 138 11.81 -4.61 -2.22
CA ILE A 138 12.27 -6.00 -2.44
C ILE A 138 13.59 -6.02 -3.23
N ALA A 139 13.65 -5.32 -4.37
CA ALA A 139 14.85 -5.27 -5.20
C ALA A 139 16.04 -4.65 -4.46
N LYS A 140 15.80 -3.62 -3.63
CA LYS A 140 16.85 -2.93 -2.88
C LYS A 140 17.44 -3.76 -1.74
N LEU A 141 16.61 -4.55 -1.05
CA LEU A 141 17.02 -5.22 0.20
C LEU A 141 17.39 -6.70 0.03
N SER A 142 16.94 -7.36 -1.05
CA SER A 142 16.88 -8.84 -1.07
C SER A 142 17.52 -9.52 -2.27
N LYS A 143 18.11 -8.75 -3.20
CA LYS A 143 18.80 -9.26 -4.40
C LYS A 143 18.01 -10.36 -5.17
N PRO A 144 16.72 -10.14 -5.48
CA PRO A 144 16.00 -11.06 -6.36
C PRO A 144 16.66 -11.06 -7.75
N ARG A 145 16.48 -12.16 -8.50
CA ARG A 145 16.87 -12.22 -9.91
C ARG A 145 16.17 -11.10 -10.69
N GLU A 146 14.87 -10.97 -10.48
CA GLU A 146 14.05 -9.88 -11.03
C GLU A 146 12.78 -9.67 -10.22
N VAL A 147 12.25 -8.46 -10.27
CA VAL A 147 10.93 -8.12 -9.76
C VAL A 147 10.11 -7.51 -10.88
N ILE A 148 9.01 -8.16 -11.23
CA ILE A 148 8.06 -7.66 -12.23
C ILE A 148 6.91 -6.99 -11.49
N GLY A 149 6.70 -5.71 -11.77
CA GLY A 149 5.56 -4.96 -11.24
C GLY A 149 4.55 -4.64 -12.35
N VAL A 150 3.29 -5.00 -12.14
CA VAL A 150 2.19 -4.73 -13.08
C VAL A 150 1.26 -3.68 -12.48
N GLU A 151 0.98 -2.60 -13.20
CA GLU A 151 0.10 -1.53 -12.76
C GLU A 151 -0.77 -1.00 -13.91
N LEU A 152 -2.05 -0.75 -13.63
CA LEU A 152 -3.06 -0.32 -14.59
C LEU A 152 -3.06 1.21 -14.78
N ASN A 153 -2.85 1.98 -13.71
CA ASN A 153 -2.86 3.44 -13.76
C ASN A 153 -1.58 3.95 -14.42
N SER A 154 -1.70 4.49 -15.65
CA SER A 154 -0.59 5.06 -16.41
C SER A 154 0.21 6.13 -15.64
N THR A 155 -0.47 6.97 -14.85
CA THR A 155 0.20 7.97 -14.00
C THR A 155 1.04 7.29 -12.91
N ALA A 156 0.51 6.24 -12.28
CA ALA A 156 1.27 5.46 -11.28
C ALA A 156 2.47 4.76 -11.91
N VAL A 157 2.33 4.23 -13.13
CA VAL A 157 3.41 3.62 -13.90
C VAL A 157 4.50 4.65 -14.22
N GLU A 158 4.16 5.88 -14.61
CA GLU A 158 5.15 6.94 -14.83
C GLU A 158 5.97 7.22 -13.56
N TYR A 159 5.31 7.35 -12.41
CA TYR A 159 5.99 7.47 -11.11
C TYR A 159 6.83 6.25 -10.80
N PHE A 160 6.33 5.04 -11.07
CA PHE A 160 7.07 3.81 -10.84
C PHE A 160 8.35 3.76 -11.68
N ARG A 161 8.29 4.05 -12.99
CA ARG A 161 9.48 4.13 -13.86
C ARG A 161 10.48 5.17 -13.35
N LYS A 162 10.01 6.36 -12.91
CA LYS A 162 10.86 7.38 -12.27
C LYS A 162 11.49 6.87 -10.97
N ASN A 163 10.74 6.13 -10.16
CA ASN A 163 11.20 5.59 -8.89
C ASN A 163 12.23 4.47 -9.06
N VAL A 164 12.09 3.60 -10.06
CA VAL A 164 13.12 2.60 -10.40
C VAL A 164 14.45 3.30 -10.73
N LYS A 165 14.41 4.33 -11.59
CA LYS A 165 15.59 5.15 -11.92
C LYS A 165 16.17 5.86 -10.69
N LEU A 166 15.31 6.46 -9.86
CA LEU A 166 15.69 7.19 -8.65
C LEU A 166 16.45 6.29 -7.65
N ASN A 167 16.11 5.00 -7.58
CA ASN A 167 16.75 4.03 -6.70
C ASN A 167 17.92 3.26 -7.34
N LYS A 168 18.22 3.53 -8.61
CA LYS A 168 19.29 2.89 -9.40
C LYS A 168 19.13 1.37 -9.45
N LEU A 169 17.93 0.92 -9.79
CA LEU A 169 17.61 -0.51 -9.89
C LEU A 169 17.54 -0.93 -11.36
N GLU A 170 18.17 -2.06 -11.67
CA GLU A 170 18.23 -2.62 -13.03
C GLU A 170 17.39 -3.90 -13.17
N ASN A 171 17.09 -4.56 -12.05
CA ASN A 171 16.34 -5.81 -12.00
C ASN A 171 14.84 -5.63 -11.69
N VAL A 172 14.30 -4.41 -11.87
CA VAL A 172 12.87 -4.13 -11.71
C VAL A 172 12.25 -3.81 -13.07
N ILE A 173 11.31 -4.66 -13.49
CA ILE A 173 10.58 -4.52 -14.75
C ILE A 173 9.21 -3.92 -14.45
N VAL A 174 8.89 -2.80 -15.10
CA VAL A 174 7.62 -2.10 -14.94
C VAL A 174 6.74 -2.36 -16.16
N ILE A 175 5.60 -3.01 -15.95
CA ILE A 175 4.63 -3.31 -17.01
C ILE A 175 3.34 -2.54 -16.75
N GLU A 176 2.91 -1.82 -17.77
CA GLU A 176 1.65 -1.07 -17.79
C GLU A 176 0.57 -1.95 -18.40
N GLY A 177 -0.53 -2.17 -17.66
CA GLY A 177 -1.66 -2.95 -18.14
C GLY A 177 -2.49 -3.58 -17.02
N ASP A 178 -3.61 -4.18 -17.43
CA ASP A 178 -4.44 -4.96 -16.52
C ASP A 178 -3.73 -6.28 -16.16
N VAL A 179 -3.75 -6.64 -14.89
CA VAL A 179 -3.19 -7.92 -14.43
C VAL A 179 -3.87 -9.11 -15.10
N ALA A 180 -5.17 -9.02 -15.45
CA ALA A 180 -5.91 -10.06 -16.16
C ALA A 180 -5.36 -10.30 -17.57
N ASP A 181 -4.83 -9.28 -18.22
CA ASP A 181 -4.24 -9.39 -19.56
C ASP A 181 -2.75 -9.71 -19.50
N VAL A 182 -2.03 -9.10 -18.57
CA VAL A 182 -0.57 -9.16 -18.48
C VAL A 182 -0.12 -10.49 -17.88
N VAL A 183 -0.67 -10.89 -16.73
CA VAL A 183 -0.17 -12.05 -15.97
C VAL A 183 -0.19 -13.34 -16.79
N PRO A 184 -1.26 -13.68 -17.55
CA PRO A 184 -1.26 -14.87 -18.40
C PRO A 184 -0.13 -14.89 -19.44
N ARG A 185 0.27 -13.73 -19.95
CA ARG A 185 1.31 -13.58 -21.00
C ARG A 185 2.73 -13.59 -20.46
N LEU A 186 2.94 -13.43 -19.15
CA LEU A 186 4.27 -13.50 -18.55
C LEU A 186 4.83 -14.93 -18.67
N GLU A 187 6.02 -15.09 -19.23
CA GLU A 187 6.64 -16.39 -19.36
C GLU A 187 7.12 -16.93 -18.01
N GLY A 188 7.00 -18.25 -17.82
CA GLY A 188 7.50 -18.96 -16.65
C GLY A 188 6.74 -18.70 -15.35
N GLU A 189 7.21 -19.34 -14.28
CA GLU A 189 6.64 -19.25 -12.94
C GLU A 189 7.44 -18.28 -12.06
N PHE A 190 6.83 -17.85 -10.96
CA PHE A 190 7.41 -16.99 -9.94
C PHE A 190 7.64 -17.77 -8.66
N ASP A 191 8.74 -17.48 -7.97
CA ASP A 191 9.02 -17.98 -6.63
C ASP A 191 8.09 -17.33 -5.60
N ARG A 192 7.66 -16.09 -5.89
CA ARG A 192 6.82 -15.28 -5.00
C ARG A 192 5.90 -14.34 -5.77
N ILE A 193 4.63 -14.29 -5.37
CA ILE A 193 3.65 -13.35 -5.92
C ILE A 193 3.02 -12.51 -4.79
N LEU A 194 2.94 -11.20 -4.99
CA LEU A 194 2.27 -10.27 -4.09
C LEU A 194 0.99 -9.74 -4.75
N MET A 195 -0.12 -9.72 -3.99
CA MET A 195 -1.42 -9.19 -4.42
C MET A 195 -1.89 -8.03 -3.52
N PRO A 196 -1.21 -6.87 -3.50
CA PRO A 196 -1.52 -5.71 -2.64
C PRO A 196 -2.79 -4.92 -3.05
N ALA A 197 -3.85 -5.60 -3.48
CA ALA A 197 -5.15 -5.02 -3.82
C ALA A 197 -6.28 -5.60 -2.96
N PRO A 198 -6.37 -5.20 -1.67
CA PRO A 198 -7.25 -5.85 -0.69
C PRO A 198 -8.76 -5.82 -0.99
N TYR A 199 -9.22 -5.02 -1.96
CA TYR A 199 -10.63 -5.00 -2.40
C TYR A 199 -10.97 -6.02 -3.48
N SER A 200 -9.99 -6.35 -4.32
CA SER A 200 -10.23 -7.05 -5.57
C SER A 200 -9.37 -8.30 -5.73
N ALA A 201 -8.40 -8.53 -4.84
CA ALA A 201 -7.44 -9.63 -4.94
C ALA A 201 -8.13 -11.00 -5.16
N GLU A 202 -9.26 -11.25 -4.50
CA GLU A 202 -10.06 -12.47 -4.66
C GLU A 202 -10.39 -12.76 -6.13
N SER A 203 -10.83 -11.73 -6.88
CA SER A 203 -11.21 -11.86 -8.28
C SER A 203 -10.05 -12.25 -9.20
N PHE A 204 -8.81 -12.12 -8.75
CA PHE A 204 -7.60 -12.36 -9.55
C PHE A 204 -6.82 -13.61 -9.09
N VAL A 205 -7.29 -14.36 -8.10
CA VAL A 205 -6.61 -15.58 -7.62
C VAL A 205 -6.47 -16.63 -8.72
N HIS A 206 -7.46 -16.74 -9.61
CA HIS A 206 -7.41 -17.65 -10.76
C HIS A 206 -6.21 -17.44 -11.71
N LEU A 207 -5.60 -16.23 -11.71
CA LEU A 207 -4.45 -15.89 -12.54
C LEU A 207 -3.15 -16.54 -12.04
N LEU A 208 -3.13 -17.06 -10.81
CA LEU A 208 -1.93 -17.66 -10.22
C LEU A 208 -1.68 -19.10 -10.71
N ARG A 209 -2.67 -19.72 -11.37
CA ARG A 209 -2.55 -21.05 -11.99
C ARG A 209 -1.44 -21.06 -13.03
N GLY A 210 -0.54 -22.03 -12.94
CA GLY A 210 0.68 -22.12 -13.76
C GLY A 210 1.64 -20.93 -13.64
N LYS A 211 1.49 -20.06 -12.63
CA LYS A 211 2.36 -18.88 -12.42
C LYS A 211 3.15 -18.92 -11.12
N VAL A 212 2.83 -19.81 -10.18
CA VAL A 212 3.60 -19.96 -8.94
C VAL A 212 4.32 -21.29 -8.98
N LYS A 213 5.63 -21.30 -8.72
CA LYS A 213 6.38 -22.55 -8.61
C LYS A 213 5.83 -23.37 -7.46
N ARG A 214 5.83 -24.70 -7.59
CA ARG A 214 5.51 -25.60 -6.45
C ARG A 214 6.43 -25.29 -5.26
N GLY A 215 5.82 -25.05 -4.09
CA GLY A 215 6.52 -24.63 -2.87
C GLY A 215 6.80 -23.12 -2.78
N GLY A 216 6.46 -22.34 -3.82
CA GLY A 216 6.54 -20.88 -3.85
C GLY A 216 5.49 -20.20 -2.96
N PHE A 217 5.56 -18.88 -2.88
CA PHE A 217 4.84 -18.10 -1.87
C PHE A 217 3.88 -17.08 -2.48
N VAL A 218 2.72 -16.90 -1.85
CA VAL A 218 1.75 -15.87 -2.21
C VAL A 218 1.46 -14.98 -1.00
N HIS A 219 1.54 -13.66 -1.19
CA HIS A 219 1.16 -12.66 -0.19
C HIS A 219 -0.19 -12.06 -0.58
N TYR A 220 -1.24 -12.57 0.04
CA TYR A 220 -2.62 -12.16 -0.23
C TYR A 220 -3.06 -11.09 0.77
N TYR A 221 -3.42 -9.90 0.27
CA TYR A 221 -3.91 -8.81 1.11
C TYR A 221 -5.44 -8.74 1.04
N THR A 222 -6.08 -8.48 2.17
CA THR A 222 -7.55 -8.34 2.26
C THR A 222 -7.96 -7.41 3.39
N PHE A 223 -9.23 -6.99 3.41
CA PHE A 223 -9.84 -6.35 4.56
C PHE A 223 -10.74 -7.32 5.31
N GLU A 224 -10.70 -7.26 6.62
CA GLU A 224 -11.58 -8.05 7.48
C GLU A 224 -11.90 -7.28 8.77
N SER A 225 -13.04 -7.61 9.38
CA SER A 225 -13.38 -7.08 10.70
C SER A 225 -12.43 -7.58 11.79
N GLU A 226 -12.35 -6.83 12.89
CA GLU A 226 -11.60 -7.25 14.08
C GLU A 226 -12.12 -8.58 14.65
N ASN A 227 -11.20 -9.38 15.21
CA ASN A 227 -11.48 -10.69 15.84
C ASN A 227 -11.87 -11.82 14.86
N CYS A 228 -11.49 -11.71 13.60
CA CYS A 228 -11.72 -12.75 12.57
C CYS A 228 -10.46 -13.56 12.22
N GLU A 229 -9.37 -13.39 12.96
CA GLU A 229 -8.04 -13.93 12.66
C GLU A 229 -8.04 -15.44 12.42
N GLU A 230 -8.73 -16.20 13.27
CA GLU A 230 -8.77 -17.67 13.20
C GLU A 230 -9.49 -18.19 11.96
N GLN A 231 -10.50 -17.47 11.48
CA GLN A 231 -11.31 -17.88 10.33
C GLN A 231 -10.73 -17.36 9.02
N LEU A 232 -10.01 -16.24 9.06
CA LEU A 232 -9.50 -15.58 7.86
C LEU A 232 -8.56 -16.48 7.06
N THR A 233 -7.67 -17.23 7.72
CA THR A 233 -6.75 -18.14 7.04
C THR A 233 -7.50 -19.24 6.28
N LYS A 234 -8.49 -19.88 6.91
CA LYS A 234 -9.35 -20.90 6.27
C LYS A 234 -10.15 -20.31 5.11
N LYS A 235 -10.76 -19.14 5.30
CA LYS A 235 -11.49 -18.42 4.24
C LYS A 235 -10.61 -18.15 3.02
N VAL A 236 -9.36 -17.72 3.23
CA VAL A 236 -8.42 -17.49 2.12
C VAL A 236 -7.98 -18.81 1.47
N GLU A 237 -7.73 -19.88 2.24
CA GLU A 237 -7.46 -21.21 1.67
C GLU A 237 -8.63 -21.70 0.80
N GLU A 238 -9.87 -21.51 1.24
CA GLU A 238 -11.08 -21.85 0.47
C GLU A 238 -11.22 -21.03 -0.82
N ILE A 239 -10.88 -19.74 -0.79
CA ILE A 239 -10.83 -18.89 -1.99
C ILE A 239 -9.85 -19.47 -3.01
N PHE A 240 -8.64 -19.86 -2.57
CA PHE A 240 -7.64 -20.46 -3.47
C PHE A 240 -8.14 -21.80 -4.03
N LEU A 241 -8.72 -22.65 -3.18
CA LEU A 241 -9.25 -23.95 -3.60
C LEU A 241 -10.38 -23.81 -4.63
N LYS A 242 -11.31 -22.86 -4.43
CA LYS A 242 -12.38 -22.56 -5.40
C LYS A 242 -11.85 -22.12 -6.76
N ASN A 243 -10.63 -21.58 -6.81
CA ASN A 243 -9.93 -21.19 -8.03
C ASN A 243 -9.01 -22.28 -8.58
N GLY A 244 -9.11 -23.52 -8.09
CA GLY A 244 -8.31 -24.66 -8.53
C GLY A 244 -6.87 -24.65 -8.02
N ILE A 245 -6.59 -23.92 -6.94
CA ILE A 245 -5.25 -23.80 -6.37
C ILE A 245 -5.22 -24.42 -4.98
N VAL A 246 -4.31 -25.37 -4.77
CA VAL A 246 -4.03 -25.91 -3.45
C VAL A 246 -2.91 -25.07 -2.82
N ALA A 247 -3.25 -24.29 -1.80
CA ALA A 247 -2.29 -23.48 -1.04
C ALA A 247 -2.57 -23.57 0.45
N LYS A 248 -1.51 -23.52 1.26
CA LYS A 248 -1.60 -23.57 2.73
C LYS A 248 -1.18 -22.24 3.32
N ALA A 249 -2.07 -21.60 4.07
CA ALA A 249 -1.74 -20.43 4.88
C ALA A 249 -0.84 -20.87 6.05
N PHE A 250 0.30 -20.20 6.21
CA PHE A 250 1.24 -20.47 7.31
C PHE A 250 1.49 -19.24 8.18
N PHE A 251 1.09 -18.06 7.72
CA PHE A 251 1.23 -16.82 8.48
C PHE A 251 0.11 -15.84 8.12
N MET A 252 -0.33 -15.08 9.12
CA MET A 252 -1.26 -13.98 8.93
C MET A 252 -0.93 -12.87 9.93
N ARG A 253 -1.08 -11.62 9.50
CA ARG A 253 -1.02 -10.47 10.41
C ARG A 253 -1.89 -9.31 9.95
N LYS A 254 -2.26 -8.47 10.92
CA LYS A 254 -2.70 -7.10 10.65
C LYS A 254 -1.53 -6.27 10.12
N CYS A 255 -1.76 -5.56 9.02
CA CYS A 255 -0.79 -4.69 8.34
C CYS A 255 -1.34 -3.28 8.03
N GLY A 256 -2.42 -2.90 8.70
CA GLY A 256 -2.95 -1.54 8.68
C GLY A 256 -4.39 -1.48 9.20
N SER A 257 -4.87 -0.27 9.44
CA SER A 257 -6.29 -0.01 9.71
C SER A 257 -6.88 0.75 8.53
N PHE A 258 -8.07 0.33 8.09
CA PHE A 258 -8.75 0.92 6.94
C PHE A 258 -9.90 1.82 7.39
N ALA A 259 -10.80 1.28 8.20
CA ALA A 259 -11.95 1.97 8.77
C ALA A 259 -12.14 1.54 10.24
N PRO A 260 -13.01 2.19 11.03
CA PRO A 260 -13.35 1.70 12.35
C PRO A 260 -13.72 0.21 12.30
N TYR A 261 -13.07 -0.60 13.14
CA TYR A 261 -13.25 -2.06 13.23
C TYR A 261 -12.91 -2.88 11.97
N VAL A 262 -12.38 -2.26 10.90
CA VAL A 262 -11.96 -2.94 9.67
C VAL A 262 -10.47 -2.73 9.46
N ASN A 263 -9.75 -3.84 9.45
CA ASN A 263 -8.29 -3.83 9.33
C ASN A 263 -7.83 -4.47 8.02
N ARG A 264 -6.68 -4.01 7.55
CA ARG A 264 -5.96 -4.68 6.48
C ARG A 264 -5.19 -5.85 7.07
N TYR A 265 -5.36 -7.01 6.47
CA TYR A 265 -4.60 -8.21 6.78
C TYR A 265 -3.78 -8.64 5.57
N VAL A 266 -2.67 -9.29 5.85
CA VAL A 266 -1.94 -10.12 4.90
C VAL A 266 -2.02 -11.57 5.36
N VAL A 267 -2.30 -12.47 4.43
CA VAL A 267 -2.21 -13.92 4.60
C VAL A 267 -1.11 -14.40 3.68
N ASP A 268 -0.06 -14.99 4.25
CA ASP A 268 1.02 -15.60 3.49
C ASP A 268 0.70 -17.09 3.30
N LEU A 269 0.70 -17.52 2.04
CA LEU A 269 0.41 -18.89 1.64
C LEU A 269 1.62 -19.52 0.97
N GLN A 270 1.80 -20.83 1.20
CA GLN A 270 2.67 -21.66 0.40
C GLN A 270 1.84 -22.40 -0.65
N TYR A 271 2.21 -22.24 -1.91
CA TYR A 271 1.57 -22.89 -3.05
C TYR A 271 2.00 -24.36 -3.13
N LEU A 272 1.05 -25.29 -3.15
CA LEU A 272 1.29 -26.74 -3.14
C LEU A 272 1.04 -27.41 -4.50
N GLY A 273 0.27 -26.77 -5.37
CA GLY A 273 -0.08 -27.23 -6.71
C GLY A 273 -1.47 -26.78 -7.14
N GLU A 274 -1.96 -27.36 -8.22
CA GLU A 274 -3.34 -27.20 -8.70
C GLU A 274 -4.20 -28.36 -8.18
N ALA A 275 -5.50 -28.11 -8.01
CA ALA A 275 -6.49 -29.06 -7.50
C ALA A 275 -7.02 -29.99 -8.60
#